data_AF-A0A087U9X3-F1
#
_entry.id   AF-A0A087U9X3-F1
#
_cell.length_a   1.000
_cell.length_b   1.000
_cell.length_c   1.000
_cell.angle_alpha   90.00
_cell.angle_beta   90.00
_cell.angle_gamma   90.00
#
_symmetry.space_group_name_H-M   'P 1'
#
loop_
_entity.id
_entity.type
_entity.pdbx_description
1 polymer ?
#
loop_
_entity_poly.entity_id
_entity_poly.type
_entity_poly.pdbx_seq_one_letter_code
_entity_poly.pdbx_strand_id
1 'polypeptide(L)'
;MDEMPLAFDSLANRPVDETGMKSVSMLTTGHERTSFACVLSCATNGDMLKPMIIFKRKTNPKGDFRNDVISCADKNGWMCETIMHEWLQKVWQCHKGSFFQPNGLMIMYSMHAHLLE
;
A
#
# COMPACT_ATOMS: atom_id res chain seq x y z
N MET A 1 4.48 0.02 -11.77
CA MET A 1 3.56 0.12 -10.64
C MET A 1 3.06 -1.27 -10.36
N ASP A 2 3.05 -1.67 -9.10
CA ASP A 2 2.59 -2.99 -8.67
C ASP A 2 1.93 -2.90 -7.29
N GLU A 3 1.03 -3.83 -7.01
CA GLU A 3 0.29 -3.94 -5.77
C GLU A 3 0.69 -5.17 -4.98
N MET A 4 1.02 -4.97 -3.71
CA MET A 4 1.42 -6.03 -2.80
C MET A 4 0.49 -6.06 -1.58
N PRO A 5 -0.07 -7.24 -1.21
CA PRO A 5 -0.73 -7.38 0.06
C PRO A 5 0.29 -7.37 1.21
N LEU A 6 0.07 -6.50 2.20
CA LEU A 6 0.87 -6.39 3.42
C LEU A 6 0.01 -6.74 4.63
N ALA A 7 0.57 -7.52 5.55
CA ALA A 7 -0.06 -7.81 6.84
C ALA A 7 0.15 -6.63 7.80
N PHE A 8 -0.83 -6.37 8.67
CA PHE A 8 -0.67 -5.40 9.75
C PHE A 8 0.34 -5.89 10.80
N ASP A 9 0.20 -7.16 11.20
CA ASP A 9 1.15 -7.82 12.09
C ASP A 9 1.97 -8.83 11.29
N SER A 10 3.27 -8.56 11.14
CA SER A 10 4.23 -9.58 10.69
C SER A 10 4.82 -10.25 11.92
N LEU A 11 4.19 -11.35 12.30
CA LEU A 11 4.56 -12.08 13.50
C LEU A 11 5.79 -12.97 13.27
N ALA A 12 6.73 -12.95 14.22
CA ALA A 12 7.91 -13.78 14.17
C ALA A 12 7.54 -15.25 14.41
N ASN A 13 8.00 -16.15 13.55
CA ASN A 13 7.80 -17.60 13.69
C ASN A 13 8.53 -18.22 14.89
N ARG A 14 9.37 -17.44 15.59
CA ARG A 14 10.14 -17.87 16.76
C ARG A 14 10.03 -16.81 17.84
N PRO A 15 9.04 -16.92 18.75
CA PRO A 15 8.99 -16.05 19.89
C PRO A 15 10.11 -16.46 20.87
N VAL A 16 10.78 -15.48 21.47
CA VAL A 16 11.88 -15.67 22.42
C VAL A 16 11.44 -15.10 23.76
N ASP A 17 11.73 -15.84 24.83
CA ASP A 17 11.41 -15.46 26.20
C ASP A 17 12.58 -15.83 27.14
N GLU A 18 12.50 -15.41 28.39
CA GLU A 18 13.50 -15.71 29.41
C GLU A 18 13.64 -17.22 29.65
N THR A 19 14.88 -17.66 29.89
CA THR A 19 15.18 -19.08 30.08
C THR A 19 14.51 -19.60 31.35
N GLY A 20 13.70 -20.65 31.21
CA GLY A 20 12.94 -21.26 32.32
C GLY A 20 11.44 -20.95 32.31
N MET A 21 10.97 -20.12 31.38
CA MET A 21 9.55 -19.86 31.17
C MET A 21 8.82 -21.11 30.64
N LYS A 22 7.67 -21.43 31.25
CA LYS A 22 6.83 -22.59 30.87
C LYS A 22 6.01 -22.35 29.60
N SER A 23 5.72 -21.09 29.30
CA SER A 23 4.93 -20.66 28.15
C SER A 23 5.50 -19.38 27.61
N VAL A 24 5.80 -19.36 26.32
CA VAL A 24 6.19 -18.16 25.59
C VAL A 24 4.94 -17.54 25.00
N SER A 25 4.60 -16.33 25.45
CA SER A 25 3.45 -15.59 24.91
C SER A 25 3.85 -14.76 23.71
N MET A 26 2.96 -14.67 22.73
CA MET A 26 3.19 -13.92 21.50
C MET A 26 2.47 -12.58 21.62
N LEU A 27 3.23 -11.48 21.54
CA LEU A 27 2.66 -10.14 21.51
C LEU A 27 2.06 -9.89 20.13
N THR A 28 0.74 -9.83 20.05
CA THR A 28 0.01 -9.56 18.81
C THR A 28 -0.91 -8.37 19.01
N THR A 29 -1.23 -7.64 17.96
CA THR A 29 -2.13 -6.48 18.05
C THR A 29 -3.59 -6.87 17.82
N GLY A 30 -3.87 -8.17 17.70
CA GLY A 30 -5.18 -8.71 17.32
C GLY A 30 -5.48 -8.61 15.82
N HIS A 31 -4.52 -8.16 15.01
CA HIS A 31 -4.66 -7.89 13.58
C HIS A 31 -3.93 -8.88 12.66
N GLU A 32 -3.61 -10.06 13.19
CA GLU A 32 -2.80 -11.11 12.56
C GLU A 32 -3.35 -11.63 11.23
N ARG A 33 -4.68 -11.58 11.06
CA ARG A 33 -5.38 -12.00 9.84
C ARG A 33 -5.82 -10.83 8.97
N THR A 34 -5.50 -9.61 9.37
CA THR A 34 -5.85 -8.42 8.60
C THR A 34 -4.66 -7.97 7.77
N SER A 35 -4.98 -7.58 6.54
CA SER A 35 -4.02 -7.06 5.58
C SER A 35 -4.60 -5.84 4.88
N PHE A 36 -3.71 -5.11 4.22
CA PHE A 36 -4.02 -4.01 3.32
C PHE A 36 -3.21 -4.17 2.04
N ALA A 37 -3.66 -3.59 0.93
CA ALA A 37 -2.84 -3.56 -0.27
C ALA A 37 -1.97 -2.29 -0.26
N CYS A 38 -0.70 -2.42 -0.62
CA CYS A 38 0.20 -1.30 -0.85
C CYS A 38 0.54 -1.23 -2.34
N VAL A 39 0.31 -0.06 -2.93
CA VAL A 39 0.65 0.26 -4.31
C VAL A 39 1.99 0.98 -4.29
N LEU A 40 2.98 0.37 -4.96
CA LEU A 40 4.33 0.90 -5.05
C LEU A 40 4.71 1.16 -6.50
N SER A 41 5.51 2.20 -6.71
CA SER A 41 6.07 2.51 -8.02
C SER A 41 7.39 3.23 -7.90
N CYS A 42 8.26 2.98 -8.87
CA CYS A 42 9.54 3.64 -9.00
C CYS A 42 9.68 4.22 -10.41
N ALA A 43 10.43 5.31 -10.50
CA ALA A 43 10.85 5.92 -11.76
C ALA A 43 12.21 5.36 -12.18
N THR A 44 12.56 5.56 -13.45
CA THR A 44 13.82 5.07 -14.05
C THR A 44 15.07 5.72 -13.46
N ASN A 45 14.92 6.87 -12.81
CA ASN A 45 15.99 7.56 -12.08
C ASN A 45 16.22 6.98 -10.67
N GLY A 46 15.49 5.93 -10.28
CA GLY A 46 15.58 5.29 -8.97
C GLY A 46 14.71 5.95 -7.89
N ASP A 47 14.01 7.04 -8.20
CA ASP A 47 13.10 7.67 -7.25
C ASP A 47 11.86 6.79 -7.03
N MET A 48 11.53 6.56 -5.77
CA MET A 48 10.25 5.97 -5.40
C MET A 48 9.18 7.07 -5.37
N LEU A 49 8.06 6.81 -6.03
CA LEU A 49 6.90 7.68 -5.93
C LEU A 49 6.20 7.44 -4.58
N LYS A 50 5.32 8.35 -4.19
CA LYS A 50 4.57 8.21 -2.93
C LYS A 50 3.83 6.86 -2.91
N PRO A 51 4.00 6.03 -1.87
CA PRO A 51 3.23 4.81 -1.74
C PRO A 51 1.76 5.14 -1.51
N MET A 52 0.87 4.30 -2.03
CA MET A 52 -0.55 4.33 -1.70
C MET A 52 -0.93 3.08 -0.91
N ILE A 53 -1.77 3.24 0.11
CA ILE A 53 -2.31 2.17 0.93
C ILE A 53 -3.81 2.07 0.69
N ILE A 54 -4.29 0.86 0.37
CA ILE A 54 -5.70 0.54 0.20
C ILE A 54 -6.16 -0.31 1.38
N PHE A 55 -6.95 0.29 2.25
CA PHE A 55 -7.54 -0.42 3.38
C PHE A 55 -8.79 -1.19 2.96
N LYS A 56 -8.90 -2.46 3.40
CA LYS A 56 -10.10 -3.28 3.22
C LYS A 56 -11.24 -2.84 4.15
N ARG A 57 -11.99 -1.81 3.75
CA ARG A 57 -13.20 -1.29 4.42
C ARG A 57 -13.96 -0.28 3.55
N LYS A 58 -15.17 0.10 3.98
CA LYS A 58 -16.04 1.02 3.22
C LYS A 58 -15.64 2.49 3.26
N THR A 59 -14.91 2.92 4.28
CA THR A 59 -14.62 4.34 4.52
C THR A 59 -13.14 4.55 4.76
N ASN A 60 -12.62 5.72 4.39
CA ASN A 60 -11.23 6.04 4.71
C ASN A 60 -11.03 6.09 6.23
N PRO A 61 -9.87 5.62 6.72
CA PRO A 61 -9.50 5.84 8.12
C PRO A 61 -9.52 7.31 8.46
N LYS A 62 -10.00 7.62 9.64
CA LYS A 62 -9.72 8.90 10.30
C LYS A 62 -8.49 8.69 11.15
N GLY A 63 -7.44 9.45 10.88
CA GLY A 63 -6.17 9.37 11.61
C GLY A 63 -5.13 10.25 10.95
N ASP A 64 -4.08 10.57 11.69
CA ASP A 64 -2.96 11.34 11.19
C ASP A 64 -2.06 10.41 10.37
N PHE A 65 -2.27 10.43 9.05
CA PHE A 65 -1.34 9.81 8.11
C PHE A 65 -0.20 10.78 7.81
N ARG A 66 1.01 10.24 7.68
CA ARG A 66 2.13 11.04 7.20
C ARG A 66 1.85 11.50 5.76
N ASN A 67 2.18 12.76 5.45
CA ASN A 67 1.92 13.38 4.15
C ASN A 67 2.67 12.74 2.95
N ASP A 68 3.60 11.83 3.23
CA ASP A 68 4.35 11.04 2.26
C ASP A 68 3.61 9.78 1.80
N VAL A 69 2.51 9.38 2.47
CA VAL A 69 1.70 8.22 2.11
C VAL A 69 0.29 8.66 1.71
N ILE A 70 -0.23 8.09 0.62
CA ILE A 70 -1.63 8.26 0.23
C ILE A 70 -2.43 7.10 0.82
N SER A 71 -3.57 7.37 1.46
CA SER A 71 -4.44 6.33 2.02
C SER A 71 -5.83 6.39 1.40
N CYS A 72 -6.31 5.24 0.93
CA CYS A 72 -7.65 5.03 0.39
C CYS A 72 -8.28 3.80 1.03
N ALA A 73 -9.57 3.60 0.80
CA ALA A 73 -10.31 2.47 1.31
C ALA A 73 -11.27 1.94 0.25
N ASP A 74 -11.28 0.61 0.13
CA ASP A 74 -12.26 -0.11 -0.67
C ASP A 74 -12.80 -1.30 0.11
N LYS A 75 -14.07 -1.64 -0.12
CA LYS A 75 -14.77 -2.73 0.58
C LYS A 75 -14.05 -4.08 0.45
N ASN A 76 -13.44 -4.33 -0.70
CA ASN A 76 -12.69 -5.55 -0.98
C ASN A 76 -11.23 -5.37 -0.55
N GLY A 77 -10.70 -4.14 -0.61
CA GLY A 77 -9.32 -3.79 -0.25
C GLY A 77 -8.33 -3.99 -1.40
N TRP A 78 -8.80 -3.87 -2.65
CA TRP A 78 -8.02 -4.10 -3.86
C TRP A 78 -8.08 -2.85 -4.74
N MET A 79 -7.22 -2.81 -5.74
CA MET A 79 -7.25 -1.78 -6.75
C MET A 79 -8.58 -1.84 -7.53
N CYS A 80 -9.23 -0.69 -7.67
CA CYS A 80 -10.39 -0.51 -8.54
C CYS A 80 -10.18 0.74 -9.40
N GLU A 81 -11.00 0.91 -10.44
CA GLU A 81 -10.87 2.02 -11.40
C GLU A 81 -10.84 3.40 -10.71
N THR A 82 -11.71 3.61 -9.71
CA THR A 82 -11.75 4.86 -8.95
C THR A 82 -10.46 5.10 -8.16
N ILE A 83 -9.91 4.05 -7.52
CA ILE A 83 -8.63 4.16 -6.79
C ILE A 83 -7.48 4.35 -7.78
N MET A 84 -7.51 3.71 -8.95
CA MET A 84 -6.51 3.89 -9.99
C MET A 84 -6.48 5.33 -10.51
N HIS A 85 -7.65 5.94 -10.74
CA HIS A 85 -7.73 7.36 -11.07
C HIS A 85 -7.16 8.26 -9.95
N GLU A 86 -7.50 7.96 -8.70
CA GLU A 86 -6.96 8.71 -7.56
C GLU A 86 -5.43 8.57 -7.45
N TRP A 87 -4.90 7.38 -7.71
CA TRP A 87 -3.46 7.11 -7.73
C TRP A 87 -2.77 7.88 -8.86
N LEU A 88 -3.35 7.89 -10.07
CA LEU A 88 -2.82 8.67 -11.19
C LEU A 88 -2.76 10.16 -10.85
N GLN A 89 -3.81 10.72 -10.26
CA GLN A 89 -3.84 12.14 -9.92
C GLN A 89 -2.88 12.49 -8.78
N LYS A 90 -2.87 11.72 -7.69
CA LYS A 90 -2.13 12.07 -6.47
C LYS A 90 -0.68 11.61 -6.47
N VAL A 91 -0.36 10.55 -7.22
CA VAL A 91 0.96 9.93 -7.23
C VAL A 91 1.63 10.18 -8.57
N TRP A 92 1.03 9.76 -9.68
CA TRP A 92 1.68 9.87 -10.99
C TRP A 92 1.75 11.31 -11.52
N GLN A 93 0.72 12.13 -11.40
CA GLN A 93 0.77 13.50 -11.92
C GLN A 93 1.50 14.47 -10.99
N CYS A 94 1.71 14.09 -9.73
CA CYS A 94 2.36 14.92 -8.72
C CYS A 94 3.79 14.49 -8.38
N HIS A 95 4.35 13.48 -9.04
CA HIS A 95 5.71 13.02 -8.74
C HIS A 95 6.77 14.06 -9.15
N LYS A 96 7.90 14.04 -8.44
CA LYS A 96 9.04 14.92 -8.75
C LYS A 96 9.51 14.67 -10.18
N GLY A 97 9.58 15.73 -10.99
CA GLY A 97 9.98 15.61 -12.40
C GLY A 97 8.81 15.45 -13.38
N SER A 98 7.59 15.21 -12.91
CA SER A 98 6.38 15.11 -13.75
C SER A 98 6.23 16.30 -14.70
N PHE A 99 6.47 17.52 -14.21
CA PHE A 99 6.37 18.74 -15.03
C PHE A 99 7.35 18.77 -16.22
N PHE A 100 8.53 18.16 -16.08
CA PHE A 100 9.55 18.11 -17.13
C PHE A 100 9.43 16.87 -18.02
N GLN A 101 8.55 15.93 -17.67
CA GLN A 101 8.33 14.67 -18.38
C GLN A 101 6.85 14.51 -18.75
N PRO A 102 6.34 15.32 -19.71
CA PRO A 102 4.92 15.28 -20.08
C PRO A 102 4.50 13.92 -20.66
N ASN A 103 5.44 13.17 -21.24
CA ASN A 103 5.22 11.85 -21.82
C ASN A 103 5.95 10.77 -21.01
N GLY A 104 5.42 10.42 -19.85
CA GLY A 104 5.92 9.29 -19.06
C GLY A 104 5.32 7.97 -19.54
N LEU A 105 6.15 6.92 -19.62
CA LEU A 105 5.69 5.55 -19.84
C LEU A 105 5.47 4.87 -18.49
N MET A 106 4.31 4.24 -18.31
CA MET A 106 4.00 3.48 -17.10
C MET A 106 3.88 2.00 -17.43
N ILE A 107 4.62 1.18 -16.66
CA ILE A 107 4.59 -0.28 -16.77
C ILE A 107 3.84 -0.83 -15.56
N MET A 108 2.82 -1.64 -15.81
CA MET A 108 2.00 -2.33 -14.81
C MET A 108 1.45 -3.62 -15.42
N TYR A 109 0.94 -4.55 -14.60
CA TYR A 109 0.28 -5.74 -15.11
C TYR A 109 -1.14 -5.42 -15.62
N SER A 110 -1.73 -6.33 -16.40
CA SER A 110 -2.99 -6.12 -17.13
C SER A 110 -4.27 -6.42 -16.32
N MET A 111 -4.39 -5.96 -15.08
CA MET A 111 -5.69 -6.09 -14.40
C MET A 111 -6.72 -5.15 -14.99
N HIS A 112 -7.97 -5.57 -14.87
CA HIS A 112 -9.13 -4.80 -15.29
C HIS A 112 -9.16 -3.39 -14.72
N ALA A 113 -8.78 -3.20 -13.45
CA ALA A 113 -8.75 -1.88 -12.80
C ALA A 113 -7.76 -0.89 -13.45
N HIS A 114 -6.78 -1.39 -14.21
CA HIS A 114 -5.73 -0.60 -14.85
C HIS A 114 -6.09 -0.15 -16.26
N LEU A 115 -7.11 -0.76 -16.87
CA LEU A 115 -7.46 -0.49 -18.26
C LEU A 115 -8.21 0.83 -18.44
N LEU A 116 -8.74 1.42 -17.36
CA LEU A 116 -9.39 2.74 -17.33
C LEU A 116 -10.29 2.98 -18.56
N GLU A 117 -11.26 2.08 -18.76
CA GLU A 117 -12.23 2.14 -19.86
C GLU A 117 -13.24 3.29 -19.70
#